data_AF-A0A268S802-F1
#
_entry.id   AF-A0A268S802-F1
#
_cell.length_a   1.000
_cell.length_b   1.000
_cell.length_c   1.000
_cell.angle_alpha   90.00
_cell.angle_beta   90.00
_cell.angle_gamma   90.00
#
_symmetry.space_group_name_H-M   'P 1'
#
loop_
_entity.id
_entity.type
_entity.pdbx_description
1 polymer ?
#
loop_
_entity_poly.entity_id
_entity_poly.type
_entity_poly.pdbx_seq_one_letter_code
_entity_poly.pdbx_strand_id
1 'polypeptide(L)'
;MTLPHILLSLILITATILVIFFARAVFYKQLSAKWRYQLWFLLITVLTLPFIPIHLLTGLSFFDQGRQQTTYSSSERFGFTDQNEQWMVDFGTSVSRFDYTFLHTAVVSIWITGMIFFLLLTLYHYAKLQRLVKAASRIQNQKIQKAFSDCMAELQITNKLTILESPAIQTPMTFGLLKTYILLPKNIELYLSDDEIRHVLLHELHHYKSKHIKVNYIFVVYQIVYWFHPLVWKAFKEMRLDRELACDTEVLLTLGQREYKTYGQTIMRFLERNSRFLHLTNQLHSSKKALKIRILNIASFTGESKRRQLKSMVVFAVLTVFVIAQFPFLTATAVSTERYQFDDSQAIVEDYSTHFAGNEGSFVLYSLNSDQFEIYNKEKSVRRVSPNSSYKIYTALMALELGVIGRDDSWLEWDGVEYEDEAWNSGQDLKSAMSQSVTWYFQELDERIKQRNIQSFVNQLDYGNKDLSGGLNHYWLESSLKISPVEQVELLHSFYTNQLDFKEEHVQFVKEVMKLEQNQKGTLYGKTGTGIVNGHAINGWFIGFVETETDTYFFATNIQQQDHAYGSTAAEITLSILSSKGIY
;
A
#
# COMPACT_ATOMS: atom_id res chain seq x y z
N MET A 1 2.10 -3.82 -4.76
CA MET A 1 2.02 -2.42 -4.29
C MET A 1 1.60 -1.57 -5.47
N THR A 2 0.59 -0.72 -5.33
CA THR A 2 0.20 0.21 -6.40
C THR A 2 1.15 1.42 -6.44
N LEU A 3 1.34 2.05 -7.60
CA LEU A 3 2.18 3.24 -7.74
C LEU A 3 1.80 4.39 -6.77
N PRO A 4 0.51 4.70 -6.54
CA PRO A 4 0.10 5.71 -5.56
C PRO A 4 0.55 5.38 -4.14
N HIS A 5 0.49 4.11 -3.74
CA HIS A 5 0.93 3.66 -2.42
C HIS A 5 2.44 3.86 -2.21
N ILE A 6 3.25 3.63 -3.26
CA ILE A 6 4.69 3.89 -3.23
C ILE A 6 4.96 5.40 -3.09
N LEU A 7 4.29 6.24 -3.87
CA LEU A 7 4.47 7.69 -3.82
C LEU A 7 4.09 8.28 -2.45
N LEU A 8 2.93 7.88 -1.92
CA LEU A 8 2.48 8.30 -0.60
C LEU A 8 3.48 7.89 0.48
N SER A 9 3.99 6.66 0.41
CA SER A 9 5.03 6.17 1.31
C SER A 9 6.29 7.04 1.28
N LEU A 10 6.76 7.43 0.10
CA LEU A 10 7.95 8.29 -0.05
C LEU A 10 7.74 9.69 0.54
N ILE A 11 6.53 10.25 0.39
CA ILE A 11 6.15 11.54 0.98
C ILE A 11 6.19 11.45 2.51
N LEU A 12 5.61 10.40 3.09
CA LEU A 12 5.60 10.18 4.54
C LEU A 12 7.01 9.97 5.10
N ILE A 13 7.86 9.19 4.43
CA ILE A 13 9.27 9.02 4.78
C ILE A 13 9.98 10.38 4.80
N THR A 14 9.79 11.20 3.75
CA THR A 14 10.38 12.53 3.66
C THR A 14 9.90 13.44 4.79
N ALA A 15 8.60 13.49 5.05
CA ALA A 15 8.01 14.28 6.12
C ALA A 15 8.59 13.90 7.49
N THR A 16 8.68 12.60 7.79
CA THR A 16 9.26 12.09 9.04
C THR A 16 10.72 12.47 9.20
N ILE A 17 11.53 12.37 8.14
CA ILE A 17 12.94 12.80 8.17
C ILE A 17 13.05 14.30 8.49
N LEU A 18 12.21 15.13 7.85
CA LEU A 18 12.21 16.58 8.08
C LEU A 18 11.79 16.93 9.52
N VAL A 19 10.78 16.26 10.06
CA VAL A 19 10.33 16.45 11.45
C VAL A 19 11.42 16.03 12.44
N ILE A 20 12.10 14.90 12.21
CA ILE A 20 13.24 14.48 13.06
C ILE A 20 14.37 15.53 12.99
N PHE A 21 14.70 16.04 11.80
CA PHE A 21 15.70 17.11 11.68
C PHE A 21 15.30 18.39 12.40
N PHE A 22 14.03 18.80 12.27
CA PHE A 22 13.50 19.96 12.95
C PHE A 22 13.56 19.78 14.48
N ALA A 23 13.09 18.64 14.99
CA ALA A 23 13.16 18.33 16.42
C ALA A 23 14.60 18.33 16.94
N ARG A 24 15.55 17.75 16.18
CA ARG A 24 16.99 17.79 16.51
C ARG A 24 17.55 19.21 16.54
N ALA A 25 17.11 20.07 15.63
CA ALA A 25 17.57 21.46 15.55
C ALA A 25 17.02 22.32 16.71
N VAL A 26 15.70 22.23 16.96
CA VAL A 26 15.01 23.04 17.98
C VAL A 26 15.34 22.57 19.40
N PHE A 27 15.32 21.25 19.62
CA PHE A 27 15.51 20.66 20.95
C PHE A 27 16.95 20.21 21.22
N TYR A 28 17.93 20.70 20.45
CA TYR A 28 19.32 20.24 20.53
C TYR A 28 19.91 20.28 21.95
N LYS A 29 19.62 21.34 22.72
CA LYS A 29 20.12 21.54 24.09
C LYS A 29 19.33 20.73 25.13
N GLN A 30 18.07 20.45 24.83
CA GLN A 30 17.13 19.75 25.71
C GLN A 30 17.27 18.24 25.55
N LEU A 31 17.65 17.76 24.36
CA LEU A 31 17.83 16.35 24.07
C LEU A 31 19.17 15.85 24.59
N SER A 32 19.11 14.71 25.26
CA SER A 32 20.26 13.91 25.64
C SER A 32 20.94 13.30 24.40
N ALA A 33 22.25 13.02 24.45
CA ALA A 33 22.95 12.43 23.32
C ALA A 33 22.35 11.07 22.93
N LYS A 34 22.01 10.26 23.93
CA LYS A 34 21.28 9.00 23.80
C LYS A 34 19.92 9.20 23.13
N TRP A 35 19.13 10.17 23.57
CA TRP A 35 17.80 10.42 22.98
C TRP A 35 17.87 10.95 21.55
N ARG A 36 18.85 11.79 21.21
CA ARG A 36 19.10 12.20 19.81
C ARG A 36 19.34 10.98 18.91
N TYR A 37 20.11 10.00 19.40
CA TYR A 37 20.31 8.75 18.69
C TYR A 37 19.01 7.91 18.61
N GLN A 38 18.23 7.85 19.69
CA GLN A 38 16.97 7.09 19.73
C GLN A 38 15.89 7.61 18.77
N LEU A 39 15.84 8.92 18.48
CA LEU A 39 14.88 9.48 17.52
C LEU A 39 14.95 8.79 16.14
N TRP A 40 16.13 8.32 15.73
CA TRP A 40 16.32 7.67 14.43
C TRP A 40 15.68 6.29 14.32
N PHE A 41 15.30 5.66 15.44
CA PHE A 41 14.56 4.41 15.39
C PHE A 41 13.11 4.63 14.92
N LEU A 42 12.54 5.83 15.12
CA LEU A 42 11.24 6.20 14.53
C LEU A 42 11.31 6.22 13.00
N LEU A 43 12.45 6.64 12.44
CA LEU A 43 12.66 6.57 11.00
C LEU A 43 12.68 5.11 10.50
N ILE A 44 13.27 4.17 11.25
CA ILE A 44 13.23 2.74 10.89
C ILE A 44 11.78 2.27 10.79
N THR A 45 10.94 2.62 11.77
CA THR A 45 9.52 2.26 11.76
C THR A 45 8.83 2.75 10.49
N VAL A 46 9.06 4.00 10.08
CA VAL A 46 8.44 4.53 8.84
C VAL A 46 9.01 3.88 7.58
N LEU A 47 10.31 3.58 7.54
CA LEU A 47 10.94 2.87 6.43
C LEU A 47 10.46 1.41 6.29
N THR A 48 9.94 0.79 7.36
CA THR A 48 9.33 -0.56 7.26
C THR A 48 7.93 -0.57 6.68
N LEU A 49 7.18 0.52 6.82
CA LEU A 49 5.74 0.54 6.53
C LEU A 49 5.34 0.08 5.13
N PRO A 50 6.05 0.46 4.05
CA PRO A 50 5.64 0.09 2.70
C PRO A 50 5.69 -1.42 2.44
N PHE A 51 6.39 -2.17 3.30
CA PHE A 51 6.58 -3.61 3.19
C PHE A 51 5.65 -4.41 4.11
N ILE A 52 4.83 -3.75 4.93
CA ILE A 52 3.86 -4.41 5.80
C ILE A 52 2.56 -4.61 5.02
N PRO A 53 2.04 -5.85 4.88
CA PRO A 53 0.76 -6.09 4.24
C PRO A 53 -0.37 -5.30 4.90
N ILE A 54 -1.08 -4.51 4.10
CA ILE A 54 -2.11 -3.57 4.57
C ILE A 54 -3.23 -4.28 5.35
N HIS A 55 -3.57 -5.53 5.00
CA HIS A 55 -4.61 -6.30 5.68
C HIS A 55 -4.34 -6.49 7.19
N LEU A 56 -3.06 -6.49 7.61
CA LEU A 56 -2.65 -6.57 9.02
C LEU A 56 -2.85 -5.24 9.79
N LEU A 57 -3.10 -4.14 9.09
CA LEU A 57 -3.21 -2.78 9.64
C LEU A 57 -4.67 -2.25 9.61
N THR A 58 -5.61 -3.05 9.13
CA THR A 58 -7.02 -2.70 8.86
C THR A 58 -7.83 -2.25 10.09
N GLY A 59 -7.51 -2.75 11.29
CA GLY A 59 -8.28 -2.50 12.53
C GLY A 59 -8.17 -1.10 13.16
N LEU A 60 -7.57 -0.11 12.47
CA LEU A 60 -7.25 1.22 13.03
C LEU A 60 -7.74 2.40 12.17
N SER A 61 -8.67 2.18 11.25
CA SER A 61 -9.08 3.19 10.25
C SER A 61 -10.18 4.12 10.78
N PHE A 62 -9.92 5.44 10.83
CA PHE A 62 -10.86 6.46 11.37
C PHE A 62 -11.20 7.61 10.41
N PHE A 63 -10.65 7.64 9.19
CA PHE A 63 -10.89 8.73 8.24
C PHE A 63 -11.06 8.19 6.83
N ASP A 64 -12.26 8.40 6.29
CA ASP A 64 -12.67 8.00 4.94
C ASP A 64 -12.67 9.25 4.06
N GLN A 65 -11.63 9.40 3.23
CA GLN A 65 -11.62 10.37 2.13
C GLN A 65 -10.54 10.00 1.11
N GLY A 66 -10.98 9.44 -0.01
CA GLY A 66 -10.11 9.13 -1.15
C GLY A 66 -10.75 9.62 -2.45
N ARG A 67 -10.44 10.85 -2.87
CA ARG A 67 -10.63 11.30 -4.25
C ARG A 67 -9.49 10.75 -5.11
N GLN A 68 -9.81 9.97 -6.14
CA GLN A 68 -8.96 9.87 -7.33
C GLN A 68 -9.61 10.64 -8.47
N GLN A 69 -8.88 11.61 -9.02
CA GLN A 69 -9.25 12.26 -10.28
C GLN A 69 -8.77 11.38 -11.43
N THR A 70 -9.70 10.73 -12.11
CA THR A 70 -9.47 10.12 -13.42
C THR A 70 -9.53 11.24 -14.46
N THR A 71 -8.45 11.48 -15.17
CA THR A 71 -8.45 12.37 -16.34
C THR A 71 -8.94 11.57 -17.54
N TYR A 72 -10.15 11.86 -18.00
CA TYR A 72 -10.74 11.24 -19.19
C TYR A 72 -10.14 11.88 -20.46
N SER A 73 -9.61 11.06 -21.34
CA SER A 73 -9.37 11.42 -22.75
C SER A 73 -10.39 10.68 -23.62
N SER A 74 -10.77 11.33 -24.72
CA SER A 74 -11.76 10.88 -25.71
C SER A 74 -11.76 9.37 -25.97
N SER A 75 -12.94 8.77 -25.84
CA SER A 75 -13.25 7.36 -26.10
C SER A 75 -12.73 6.88 -27.46
N GLU A 76 -11.81 5.92 -27.47
CA GLU A 76 -11.59 5.06 -28.64
C GLU A 76 -12.64 3.95 -28.63
N ARG A 77 -13.35 3.83 -29.75
CA ARG A 77 -14.55 3.00 -29.91
C ARG A 77 -14.12 1.66 -30.52
N PHE A 78 -14.70 0.58 -30.03
CA PHE A 78 -14.48 -0.78 -30.53
C PHE A 78 -15.78 -1.58 -30.34
N GLY A 79 -16.28 -2.14 -31.42
CA GLY A 79 -17.33 -3.14 -31.48
C GLY A 79 -16.71 -4.49 -31.83
N PHE A 80 -17.05 -5.52 -31.05
CA PHE A 80 -16.72 -6.89 -31.38
C PHE A 80 -17.98 -7.57 -31.92
N THR A 81 -17.99 -7.87 -33.21
CA THR A 81 -18.94 -8.84 -33.79
C THR A 81 -18.31 -10.22 -33.68
N ASP A 82 -18.66 -10.98 -32.64
CA ASP A 82 -18.45 -12.43 -32.66
C ASP A 82 -19.66 -13.07 -33.36
N GLN A 83 -19.39 -13.78 -34.46
CA GLN A 83 -20.39 -14.35 -35.36
C GLN A 83 -20.89 -15.73 -34.88
N ASN A 84 -21.51 -15.78 -33.72
CA ASN A 84 -22.35 -16.92 -33.37
C ASN A 84 -23.77 -16.43 -33.07
N GLU A 85 -24.75 -17.21 -33.52
CA GLU A 85 -26.18 -16.96 -33.37
C GLU A 85 -26.54 -16.83 -31.87
N GLN A 86 -26.38 -15.64 -31.28
CA GLN A 86 -26.52 -15.42 -29.85
C GLN A 86 -27.82 -14.66 -29.54
N TRP A 87 -28.70 -15.35 -28.80
CA TRP A 87 -29.96 -14.88 -28.21
C TRP A 87 -29.83 -13.63 -27.30
N MET A 88 -28.60 -13.20 -26.99
CA MET A 88 -28.30 -12.03 -26.16
C MET A 88 -27.14 -11.23 -26.75
N VAL A 89 -27.40 -9.96 -27.06
CA VAL A 89 -26.40 -9.05 -27.59
C VAL A 89 -25.73 -8.30 -26.45
N ASP A 90 -24.39 -8.32 -26.41
CA ASP A 90 -23.60 -7.69 -25.36
C ASP A 90 -22.82 -6.49 -25.88
N PHE A 91 -23.10 -5.31 -25.31
CA PHE A 91 -22.52 -4.05 -25.75
C PHE A 91 -21.84 -3.33 -24.58
N GLY A 92 -20.59 -2.94 -24.81
CA GLY A 92 -19.77 -2.17 -23.88
C GLY A 92 -19.04 -1.03 -24.59
N THR A 93 -18.87 0.08 -23.88
CA THR A 93 -18.01 1.19 -24.33
C THR A 93 -16.62 1.02 -23.72
N SER A 94 -15.57 1.05 -24.54
CA SER A 94 -14.18 0.99 -24.07
C SER A 94 -13.78 2.28 -23.36
N VAL A 95 -13.22 2.14 -22.15
CA VAL A 95 -12.60 3.24 -21.42
C VAL A 95 -11.09 3.15 -21.61
N SER A 96 -10.50 4.21 -22.16
CA SER A 96 -9.05 4.34 -22.28
C SER A 96 -8.45 4.67 -20.91
N ARG A 97 -7.63 3.76 -20.38
CA ARG A 97 -6.79 4.02 -19.20
C ARG A 97 -5.34 4.08 -19.64
N PHE A 98 -4.59 5.08 -19.17
CA PHE A 98 -3.15 5.14 -19.42
C PHE A 98 -2.49 3.84 -18.94
N ASP A 99 -1.89 3.11 -19.88
CA ASP A 99 -1.14 1.91 -19.55
C ASP A 99 0.20 2.30 -18.91
N TYR A 100 0.19 2.45 -17.59
CA TYR A 100 1.40 2.65 -16.81
C TYR A 100 2.20 1.36 -16.63
N THR A 101 1.85 0.23 -17.24
CA THR A 101 2.56 -1.04 -17.07
C THR A 101 4.01 -0.92 -17.51
N PHE A 102 4.28 -0.23 -18.62
CA PHE A 102 5.66 0.03 -19.04
C PHE A 102 6.41 0.88 -18.02
N LEU A 103 5.83 2.00 -17.56
CA LEU A 103 6.45 2.89 -16.58
C LEU A 103 6.68 2.17 -15.24
N HIS A 104 5.69 1.43 -14.76
CA HIS A 104 5.75 0.63 -13.54
C HIS A 104 6.87 -0.42 -13.65
N THR A 105 6.90 -1.17 -14.76
CA THR A 105 7.93 -2.18 -15.03
C THR A 105 9.32 -1.55 -15.12
N ALA A 106 9.47 -0.42 -15.80
CA ALA A 106 10.73 0.32 -15.88
C ALA A 106 11.19 0.81 -14.49
N VAL A 107 10.30 1.43 -13.71
CA VAL A 107 10.62 1.92 -12.35
C VAL A 107 11.03 0.78 -11.43
N VAL A 108 10.29 -0.32 -11.41
CA VAL A 108 10.63 -1.51 -10.61
C VAL A 108 11.96 -2.12 -11.06
N SER A 109 12.20 -2.19 -12.36
CA SER A 109 13.45 -2.72 -12.92
C SER A 109 14.64 -1.87 -12.49
N ILE A 110 14.56 -0.55 -12.66
CA ILE A 110 15.60 0.41 -12.20
C ILE A 110 15.85 0.27 -10.70
N TRP A 111 14.78 0.16 -9.92
CA TRP A 111 14.86 0.00 -8.47
C TRP A 111 15.61 -1.29 -8.07
N ILE A 112 15.25 -2.44 -8.66
CA ILE A 112 15.92 -3.73 -8.44
C ILE A 112 17.38 -3.69 -8.88
N THR A 113 17.68 -3.13 -10.05
CA THR A 113 19.06 -2.99 -10.55
C THR A 113 19.91 -2.19 -9.56
N GLY A 114 19.38 -1.07 -9.05
CA GLY A 114 20.07 -0.29 -8.03
C GLY A 114 20.27 -1.05 -6.72
N MET A 115 19.27 -1.80 -6.25
CA MET A 115 19.42 -2.66 -5.07
C MET A 115 20.51 -3.71 -5.25
N ILE A 116 20.56 -4.39 -6.40
CA ILE A 116 21.60 -5.38 -6.72
C ILE A 116 22.97 -4.72 -6.72
N PHE A 117 23.11 -3.56 -7.37
CA PHE A 117 24.36 -2.81 -7.40
C PHE A 117 24.87 -2.45 -5.99
N PHE A 118 24.02 -1.85 -5.15
CA PHE A 118 24.40 -1.49 -3.78
C PHE A 118 24.61 -2.70 -2.87
N LEU A 119 23.91 -3.81 -3.10
CA LEU A 119 24.14 -5.08 -2.43
C LEU A 119 25.53 -5.64 -2.76
N LEU A 120 25.88 -5.71 -4.05
CA LEU A 120 27.20 -6.17 -4.50
C LEU A 120 28.33 -5.28 -3.96
N LEU A 121 28.14 -3.96 -3.98
CA LEU A 121 29.06 -3.02 -3.33
C LEU A 121 29.21 -3.33 -1.83
N THR A 122 28.11 -3.55 -1.12
CA THR A 122 28.13 -3.86 0.32
C THR A 122 28.85 -5.17 0.60
N LEU A 123 28.59 -6.22 -0.20
CA LEU A 123 29.25 -7.51 -0.10
C LEU A 123 30.76 -7.41 -0.38
N TYR A 124 31.17 -6.59 -1.36
CA TYR A 124 32.57 -6.30 -1.63
C TYR A 124 33.28 -5.67 -0.42
N HIS A 125 32.67 -4.65 0.18
CA HIS A 125 33.23 -3.99 1.37
C HIS A 125 33.25 -4.93 2.58
N TYR A 126 32.23 -5.75 2.76
CA TYR A 126 32.19 -6.78 3.80
C TYR A 126 33.29 -7.81 3.60
N ALA A 127 33.50 -8.31 2.37
CA ALA A 127 34.58 -9.24 2.04
C ALA A 127 35.96 -8.62 2.29
N LYS A 128 36.15 -7.34 1.96
CA LYS A 128 37.38 -6.59 2.28
C LYS A 128 37.63 -6.54 3.80
N LEU A 129 36.60 -6.24 4.60
CA LEU A 129 36.71 -6.25 6.07
C LEU A 129 37.03 -7.65 6.61
N GLN A 130 36.43 -8.70 6.06
CA GLN A 130 36.73 -10.08 6.43
C GLN A 130 38.18 -10.47 6.11
N ARG A 131 38.74 -10.00 4.98
CA ARG A 131 40.16 -10.19 4.67
C ARG A 131 41.07 -9.50 5.69
N LEU A 132 40.70 -8.29 6.16
CA LEU A 132 41.44 -7.59 7.21
C LEU A 132 41.45 -8.37 8.53
N VAL A 133 40.31 -8.94 8.93
CA VAL A 133 40.21 -9.78 10.14
C VAL A 133 41.05 -11.05 10.01
N LYS A 134 41.02 -11.71 8.84
CA LYS A 134 41.82 -12.92 8.59
C LYS A 134 43.32 -12.66 8.59
N ALA A 135 43.74 -11.47 8.18
CA ALA A 135 45.15 -11.04 8.17
C ALA A 135 45.63 -10.45 9.51
N ALA A 136 44.72 -10.26 10.47
CA ALA A 136 45.05 -9.71 11.79
C ALA A 136 45.69 -10.78 12.70
N SER A 137 46.62 -10.37 13.54
CA SER A 137 47.27 -11.22 14.54
C SER A 137 46.58 -11.10 15.90
N ARG A 138 46.73 -12.11 16.75
CA ARG A 138 46.35 -11.98 18.17
C ARG A 138 47.32 -11.02 18.85
N ILE A 139 46.80 -10.15 19.71
CA ILE A 139 47.61 -9.25 20.53
C ILE A 139 48.48 -10.12 21.46
N GLN A 140 49.80 -9.96 21.40
CA GLN A 140 50.73 -10.70 22.27
C GLN A 140 51.02 -9.97 23.59
N ASN A 141 50.80 -8.64 23.61
CA ASN A 141 51.09 -7.81 24.77
C ASN A 141 50.13 -8.11 25.94
N GLN A 142 50.67 -8.69 27.02
CA GLN A 142 49.89 -9.07 28.21
C GLN A 142 49.22 -7.87 28.90
N LYS A 143 49.82 -6.67 28.84
CA LYS A 143 49.21 -5.47 29.44
C LYS A 143 47.90 -5.10 28.76
N ILE A 144 47.88 -5.15 27.42
CA ILE A 144 46.67 -4.84 26.63
C ILE A 144 45.60 -5.92 26.84
N GLN A 145 45.99 -7.20 26.91
CA GLN A 145 45.05 -8.29 27.20
C GLN A 145 44.43 -8.15 28.60
N LYS A 146 45.23 -7.77 29.60
CA LYS A 146 44.76 -7.50 30.95
C LYS A 146 43.81 -6.31 30.98
N ALA A 147 44.22 -5.16 30.42
CA ALA A 147 43.38 -3.98 30.32
C ALA A 147 42.04 -4.26 29.63
N PHE A 148 42.06 -5.08 28.56
CA PHE A 148 40.84 -5.52 27.88
C PHE A 148 39.93 -6.35 28.79
N SER A 149 40.49 -7.30 29.53
CA SER A 149 39.75 -8.15 30.46
C SER A 149 39.17 -7.33 31.62
N ASP A 150 39.94 -6.39 32.15
CA ASP A 150 39.52 -5.48 33.22
C ASP A 150 38.35 -4.58 32.75
N CYS A 151 38.45 -4.02 31.54
CA CYS A 151 37.36 -3.23 30.95
C CYS A 151 36.10 -4.06 30.67
N MET A 152 36.24 -5.32 30.21
CA MET A 152 35.08 -6.21 30.04
C MET A 152 34.41 -6.51 31.37
N ALA A 153 35.18 -6.76 32.43
CA ALA A 153 34.66 -7.01 33.77
C ALA A 153 33.94 -5.77 34.34
N GLU A 154 34.53 -4.58 34.19
CA GLU A 154 33.94 -3.30 34.59
C GLU A 154 32.61 -3.02 33.88
N LEU A 155 32.54 -3.31 32.57
CA LEU A 155 31.31 -3.14 31.80
C LEU A 155 30.32 -4.30 31.94
N GLN A 156 30.64 -5.32 32.74
CA GLN A 156 29.87 -6.54 32.96
C GLN A 156 29.57 -7.32 31.67
N ILE A 157 30.54 -7.39 30.77
CA ILE A 157 30.44 -8.13 29.50
C ILE A 157 30.93 -9.56 29.72
N THR A 158 30.01 -10.53 29.63
CA THR A 158 30.31 -11.97 29.83
C THR A 158 30.55 -12.73 28.53
N ASN A 159 30.21 -12.14 27.38
CA ASN A 159 30.38 -12.76 26.08
C ASN A 159 31.87 -12.88 25.68
N LYS A 160 32.23 -13.99 25.01
CA LYS A 160 33.57 -14.18 24.46
C LYS A 160 33.80 -13.26 23.25
N LEU A 161 34.48 -12.14 23.49
CA LEU A 161 34.96 -11.22 22.46
C LEU A 161 36.38 -11.58 22.02
N THR A 162 36.70 -11.34 20.74
CA THR A 162 38.07 -11.55 20.22
C THR A 162 38.71 -10.20 19.94
N ILE A 163 39.80 -9.90 20.63
CA ILE A 163 40.63 -8.72 20.38
C ILE A 163 41.83 -9.11 19.49
N LEU A 164 42.08 -8.33 18.45
CA LEU A 164 43.09 -8.58 17.42
C LEU A 164 43.85 -7.28 17.12
N GLU A 165 45.08 -7.41 16.61
CA GLU A 165 45.87 -6.30 16.11
C GLU A 165 46.05 -6.41 14.59
N SER A 166 46.03 -5.29 13.87
CA SER A 166 46.26 -5.27 12.43
C SER A 166 47.12 -4.07 12.01
N PRO A 167 48.16 -4.28 11.17
CA PRO A 167 48.93 -3.18 10.61
C PRO A 167 48.17 -2.40 9.52
N ALA A 168 47.07 -2.97 9.01
CA ALA A 168 46.28 -2.39 7.93
C ALA A 168 45.26 -1.33 8.40
N ILE A 169 45.11 -1.13 9.71
CA ILE A 169 44.23 -0.11 10.29
C ILE A 169 45.04 0.91 11.10
N GLN A 170 44.59 2.16 11.06
CA GLN A 170 45.21 3.27 11.81
C GLN A 170 44.33 3.75 12.97
N THR A 171 43.08 3.32 13.00
CA THR A 171 42.10 3.64 14.05
C THR A 171 41.47 2.35 14.56
N PRO A 172 41.15 2.26 15.87
CA PRO A 172 40.42 1.15 16.45
C PRO A 172 39.08 0.96 15.75
N MET A 173 38.63 -0.30 15.64
CA MET A 173 37.35 -0.61 15.01
C MET A 173 36.74 -1.88 15.60
N THR A 174 35.47 -1.80 15.96
CA THR A 174 34.64 -2.97 16.26
C THR A 174 33.85 -3.43 15.03
N PHE A 175 33.89 -4.74 14.74
CA PHE A 175 33.27 -5.33 13.55
C PHE A 175 32.70 -6.73 13.82
N GLY A 176 31.69 -7.15 13.05
CA GLY A 176 31.18 -8.52 13.00
C GLY A 176 29.80 -8.73 13.65
N LEU A 177 28.93 -9.46 12.95
CA LEU A 177 27.51 -9.65 13.32
C LEU A 177 27.28 -10.85 14.25
N LEU A 178 27.77 -12.03 13.87
CA LEU A 178 27.65 -13.28 14.66
C LEU A 178 28.77 -13.39 15.72
N LYS A 179 29.99 -13.08 15.31
CA LYS A 179 31.17 -13.00 16.18
C LYS A 179 31.74 -11.61 16.06
N THR A 180 31.82 -10.90 17.18
CA THR A 180 32.35 -9.54 17.24
C THR A 180 33.86 -9.56 17.49
N TYR A 181 34.57 -8.78 16.67
CA TYR A 181 36.00 -8.57 16.71
C TYR A 181 36.27 -7.11 17.07
N ILE A 182 37.23 -6.89 17.97
CA ILE A 182 37.79 -5.56 18.25
C ILE A 182 39.18 -5.54 17.64
N LEU A 183 39.39 -4.71 16.63
CA LEU A 183 40.65 -4.56 15.94
C LEU A 183 41.36 -3.31 16.44
N LEU A 184 42.61 -3.47 16.88
CA LEU A 184 43.50 -2.38 17.25
C LEU A 184 44.60 -2.19 16.19
N PRO A 185 45.06 -0.94 15.96
CA PRO A 185 46.26 -0.70 15.17
C PRO A 185 47.47 -1.41 15.78
N LYS A 186 48.34 -1.97 14.93
CA LYS A 186 49.58 -2.62 15.40
C LYS A 186 50.47 -1.64 16.18
N ASN A 187 51.11 -2.13 17.24
CA ASN A 187 52.03 -1.37 18.10
C ASN A 187 51.40 -0.11 18.72
N ILE A 188 50.14 -0.18 19.14
CA ILE A 188 49.40 0.92 19.77
C ILE A 188 50.07 1.43 21.06
N GLU A 189 50.74 0.53 21.77
CA GLU A 189 51.51 0.80 23.00
C GLU A 189 52.73 1.71 22.80
N LEU A 190 53.20 1.90 21.56
CA LEU A 190 54.36 2.76 21.30
C LEU A 190 54.02 4.25 21.35
N TYR A 191 52.73 4.61 21.26
CA TYR A 191 52.30 6.00 21.12
C TYR A 191 51.08 6.38 21.97
N LEU A 192 50.57 5.46 22.77
CA LEU A 192 49.52 5.71 23.76
C LEU A 192 49.98 5.23 25.14
N SER A 193 49.61 5.98 26.17
CA SER A 193 49.76 5.53 27.55
C SER A 193 48.76 4.43 27.90
N ASP A 194 48.99 3.74 29.03
CA ASP A 194 48.08 2.70 29.53
C ASP A 194 46.65 3.23 29.74
N ASP A 195 46.50 4.47 30.24
CA ASP A 195 45.19 5.15 30.39
C ASP A 195 44.53 5.42 29.03
N GLU A 196 45.31 5.86 28.03
CA GLU A 196 44.79 6.11 26.67
C GLU A 196 44.36 4.80 25.98
N ILE A 197 45.07 3.69 26.22
CA ILE A 197 44.64 2.37 25.74
C ILE A 197 43.34 1.95 26.42
N ARG A 198 43.23 2.13 27.74
CA ARG A 198 41.98 1.86 28.49
C ARG A 198 40.80 2.65 27.91
N HIS A 199 40.99 3.94 27.63
CA HIS A 199 39.96 4.78 27.00
C HIS A 199 39.47 4.24 25.65
N VAL A 200 40.38 3.77 24.78
CA VAL A 200 40.04 3.16 23.50
C VAL A 200 39.21 1.90 23.70
N LEU A 201 39.66 1.02 24.60
CA LEU A 201 38.99 -0.24 24.87
C LEU A 201 37.57 -0.03 25.40
N LEU A 202 37.40 0.90 26.34
CA LEU A 202 36.07 1.27 26.87
C LEU A 202 35.15 1.79 25.77
N HIS A 203 35.66 2.61 24.84
CA HIS A 203 34.87 3.12 23.71
C HIS A 203 34.39 2.01 22.77
N GLU A 204 35.28 1.12 22.34
CA GLU A 204 34.93 0.00 21.47
C GLU A 204 33.99 -1.00 22.17
N LEU A 205 34.22 -1.28 23.46
CA LEU A 205 33.34 -2.13 24.26
C LEU A 205 31.94 -1.53 24.46
N HIS A 206 31.82 -0.21 24.59
CA HIS A 206 30.52 0.46 24.63
C HIS A 206 29.76 0.37 23.29
N HIS A 207 30.46 0.39 22.15
CA HIS A 207 29.83 0.07 20.86
C HIS A 207 29.25 -1.34 20.82
N TYR A 208 29.97 -2.32 21.38
CA TYR A 208 29.48 -3.67 21.50
C TYR A 208 28.27 -3.77 22.45
N LYS A 209 28.39 -3.24 23.67
CA LYS A 209 27.34 -3.26 24.70
C LYS A 209 26.03 -2.63 24.21
N SER A 210 26.14 -1.53 23.47
CA SER A 210 24.99 -0.81 22.88
C SER A 210 24.48 -1.42 21.57
N LYS A 211 25.02 -2.57 21.13
CA LYS A 211 24.64 -3.28 19.90
C LYS A 211 24.73 -2.41 18.63
N HIS A 212 25.59 -1.39 18.65
CA HIS A 212 25.70 -0.40 17.58
C HIS A 212 26.02 -1.03 16.21
N ILE A 213 26.76 -2.13 16.20
CA ILE A 213 27.13 -2.87 14.97
C ILE A 213 25.88 -3.47 14.30
N LYS A 214 25.01 -4.13 15.08
CA LYS A 214 23.77 -4.74 14.57
C LYS A 214 22.86 -3.68 13.96
N VAL A 215 22.71 -2.57 14.68
CA VAL A 215 21.93 -1.43 14.23
C VAL A 215 22.50 -0.83 12.94
N ASN A 216 23.83 -0.73 12.81
CA ASN A 216 24.46 -0.29 11.57
C ASN A 216 24.15 -1.20 10.37
N TYR A 217 24.11 -2.54 10.56
CA TYR A 217 23.71 -3.46 9.50
C TYR A 217 22.25 -3.26 9.06
N ILE A 218 21.33 -3.03 10.01
CA ILE A 218 19.93 -2.70 9.70
C ILE A 218 19.87 -1.45 8.81
N PHE A 219 20.63 -0.42 9.13
CA PHE A 219 20.66 0.79 8.31
C PHE A 219 21.26 0.57 6.93
N VAL A 220 22.29 -0.26 6.80
CA VAL A 220 22.85 -0.62 5.48
C VAL A 220 21.79 -1.31 4.61
N VAL A 221 20.96 -2.19 5.18
CA VAL A 221 19.82 -2.78 4.45
C VAL A 221 18.88 -1.69 3.94
N TYR A 222 18.48 -0.73 4.77
CA TYR A 222 17.65 0.38 4.32
C TYR A 222 18.36 1.30 3.31
N GLN A 223 19.67 1.47 3.37
CA GLN A 223 20.43 2.21 2.34
C GLN A 223 20.39 1.52 0.99
N ILE A 224 20.37 0.19 0.97
CA ILE A 224 20.23 -0.59 -0.26
C ILE A 224 18.81 -0.44 -0.81
N VAL A 225 17.79 -0.59 0.04
CA VAL A 225 16.37 -0.48 -0.36
C VAL A 225 16.03 0.93 -0.87
N TYR A 226 16.51 1.96 -0.17
CA TYR A 226 16.26 3.37 -0.45
C TYR A 226 17.48 4.07 -1.08
N TRP A 227 18.22 3.35 -1.94
CA TRP A 227 19.46 3.83 -2.53
C TRP A 227 19.30 5.17 -3.26
N PHE A 228 18.13 5.40 -3.85
CA PHE A 228 17.79 6.62 -4.60
C PHE A 228 17.36 7.81 -3.71
N HIS A 229 17.11 7.61 -2.41
CA HIS A 229 16.50 8.63 -1.55
C HIS A 229 17.54 9.48 -0.79
N PRO A 230 17.91 10.69 -1.25
CA PRO A 230 19.04 11.45 -0.69
C PRO A 230 18.87 11.82 0.78
N LEU A 231 17.64 12.08 1.24
CA LEU A 231 17.39 12.40 2.65
C LEU A 231 17.59 11.20 3.58
N VAL A 232 17.36 9.96 3.14
CA VAL A 232 17.65 8.75 3.93
C VAL A 232 19.17 8.63 4.15
N TRP A 233 19.96 8.87 3.10
CA TRP A 233 21.42 8.91 3.21
C TRP A 233 21.91 9.99 4.18
N LYS A 234 21.32 11.19 4.11
CA LYS A 234 21.64 12.29 5.03
C LYS A 234 21.24 11.96 6.47
N ALA A 235 20.06 11.37 6.68
CA ALA A 235 19.58 10.92 7.97
C ALA A 235 20.53 9.92 8.62
N PHE A 236 20.94 8.88 7.90
CA PHE A 236 21.87 7.89 8.45
C PHE A 236 23.28 8.42 8.69
N LYS A 237 23.74 9.41 7.92
CA LYS A 237 24.99 10.12 8.21
C LYS A 237 24.92 10.86 9.54
N GLU A 238 23.83 11.57 9.79
CA GLU A 238 23.61 12.34 11.01
C GLU A 238 23.38 11.45 12.24
N MET A 239 22.64 10.37 12.05
CA MET A 239 22.47 9.33 13.06
C MET A 239 23.79 8.67 13.46
N ARG A 240 24.73 8.43 12.53
CA ARG A 240 26.07 7.91 12.89
C ARG A 240 26.80 8.88 13.80
N LEU A 241 26.68 10.19 13.60
CA LEU A 241 27.24 11.20 14.50
C LEU A 241 26.56 11.15 15.88
N ASP A 242 25.24 11.07 15.93
CA ASP A 242 24.51 10.96 17.21
C ASP A 242 24.88 9.68 17.97
N ARG A 243 25.14 8.57 17.25
CA ARG A 243 25.65 7.32 17.81
C ARG A 243 27.03 7.48 18.46
N GLU A 244 27.95 8.18 17.80
CA GLU A 244 29.27 8.49 18.39
C GLU A 244 29.11 9.32 19.66
N LEU A 245 28.26 10.34 19.64
CA LEU A 245 28.02 11.21 20.81
C LEU A 245 27.37 10.44 21.97
N ALA A 246 26.45 9.53 21.67
CA ALA A 246 25.87 8.65 22.67
C ALA A 246 26.93 7.70 23.25
N CYS A 247 27.79 7.11 22.42
CA CYS A 247 28.90 6.26 22.85
C CYS A 247 29.88 7.04 23.77
N ASP A 248 30.31 8.23 23.35
CA ASP A 248 31.18 9.10 24.14
C ASP A 248 30.57 9.43 25.51
N THR A 249 29.26 9.67 25.56
CA THR A 249 28.52 9.93 26.81
C THR A 249 28.58 8.72 27.75
N GLU A 250 28.35 7.50 27.25
CA GLU A 250 28.39 6.28 28.07
C GLU A 250 29.82 5.96 28.56
N VAL A 251 30.85 6.27 27.76
CA VAL A 251 32.25 6.20 28.20
C VAL A 251 32.51 7.18 29.34
N LEU A 252 32.08 8.44 29.20
CA LEU A 252 32.26 9.47 30.24
C LEU A 252 31.50 9.18 31.54
N LEU A 253 30.39 8.43 31.48
CA LEU A 253 29.68 7.94 32.66
C LEU A 253 30.44 6.81 33.38
N THR A 254 31.32 6.10 32.65
CA THR A 254 32.17 5.04 33.20
C THR A 254 33.48 5.62 33.77
N LEU A 255 34.02 6.65 33.10
CA LEU A 255 35.24 7.33 33.50
C LEU A 255 35.04 8.32 34.66
N GLY A 256 36.08 8.56 35.45
CA GLY A 256 36.10 9.64 36.42
C GLY A 256 36.29 11.01 35.75
N GLN A 257 35.79 12.09 36.38
CA GLN A 257 35.88 13.46 35.82
C GLN A 257 37.32 13.89 35.48
N ARG A 258 38.32 13.38 36.20
CA ARG A 258 39.74 13.69 35.95
C ARG A 258 40.25 13.13 34.61
N GLU A 259 39.60 12.10 34.09
CA GLU A 259 39.99 11.38 32.87
C GLU A 259 39.38 11.99 31.60
N TYR A 260 38.36 12.85 31.70
CA TYR A 260 37.61 13.38 30.54
C TYR A 260 38.50 14.11 29.54
N LYS A 261 39.46 14.91 30.05
CA LYS A 261 40.42 15.63 29.21
C LYS A 261 41.33 14.66 28.47
N THR A 262 41.87 13.66 29.17
CA THR A 262 42.74 12.64 28.60
C THR A 262 42.00 11.82 27.55
N TYR A 263 40.75 11.44 27.82
CA TYR A 263 39.88 10.76 26.85
C TYR A 263 39.67 11.58 25.57
N GLY A 264 39.34 12.87 25.69
CA GLY A 264 39.19 13.75 24.54
C GLY A 264 40.47 13.89 23.73
N GLN A 265 41.64 13.94 24.40
CA GLN A 265 42.94 13.93 23.74
C GLN A 265 43.23 12.60 23.02
N THR A 266 42.86 11.46 23.60
CA THR A 266 42.98 10.14 22.97
C THR A 266 42.21 10.09 21.65
N ILE A 267 40.95 10.53 21.63
CA ILE A 267 40.13 10.59 20.39
C ILE A 267 40.80 11.48 19.33
N MET A 268 41.32 12.63 19.74
CA MET A 268 41.98 13.57 18.83
C MET A 268 43.22 12.96 18.16
N ARG A 269 44.06 12.22 18.92
CA ARG A 269 45.27 11.56 18.38
C ARG A 269 44.97 10.56 17.27
N PHE A 270 43.91 9.75 17.39
CA PHE A 270 43.54 8.80 16.34
C PHE A 270 43.06 9.49 15.06
N LEU A 271 42.39 10.63 15.19
CA LEU A 271 41.84 11.35 14.05
C LEU A 271 42.89 12.18 13.30
N GLU A 272 43.86 12.76 14.01
CA GLU A 272 45.02 13.42 13.39
C GLU A 272 45.83 12.44 12.53
N ARG A 273 46.00 11.22 13.01
CA ARG A 273 46.76 10.17 12.32
C ARG A 273 46.05 9.67 11.06
N ASN A 274 44.72 9.60 11.08
CA ASN A 274 43.88 9.20 9.94
C ASN A 274 43.79 10.28 8.83
N SER A 275 43.93 11.56 9.19
CA SER A 275 43.80 12.71 8.26
C SER A 275 44.84 12.76 7.13
N ARG A 276 45.92 11.96 7.22
CA ARG A 276 47.05 12.00 6.29
C ARG A 276 46.94 11.04 5.09
N PHE A 277 45.91 10.19 5.00
CA PHE A 277 45.96 9.07 4.04
C PHE A 277 44.84 8.97 2.97
N LEU A 278 43.70 9.68 3.01
CA LEU A 278 42.65 9.48 1.96
C LEU A 278 41.78 10.72 1.70
N HIS A 279 41.97 11.37 0.53
CA HIS A 279 41.12 12.46 0.03
C HIS A 279 39.86 11.99 -0.74
N LEU A 280 39.76 10.71 -1.11
CA LEU A 280 38.72 10.22 -2.03
C LEU A 280 37.52 9.51 -1.34
N THR A 281 37.61 9.21 -0.03
CA THR A 281 36.59 8.45 0.73
C THR A 281 35.91 9.27 1.83
N ASN A 282 35.46 10.48 1.49
CA ASN A 282 34.71 11.37 2.41
C ASN A 282 33.36 10.82 2.92
N GLN A 283 32.98 9.58 2.57
CA GLN A 283 31.71 8.97 2.98
C GLN A 283 31.81 8.09 4.25
N LEU A 284 33.00 7.67 4.69
CA LEU A 284 33.11 6.64 5.73
C LEU A 284 33.74 7.07 7.06
N HIS A 285 34.43 8.20 7.20
CA HIS A 285 35.02 8.58 8.50
C HIS A 285 34.95 10.09 8.79
N SER A 286 34.54 10.38 10.03
CA SER A 286 34.35 11.67 10.71
C SER A 286 34.96 12.91 10.04
N SER A 287 34.12 13.77 9.46
CA SER A 287 34.53 15.13 9.04
C SER A 287 35.10 15.96 10.20
N LYS A 288 35.97 16.95 9.92
CA LYS A 288 36.46 17.91 10.93
C LYS A 288 35.32 18.50 11.79
N LYS A 289 34.14 18.70 11.21
CA LYS A 289 32.91 19.15 11.90
C LYS A 289 32.43 18.13 12.94
N ALA A 290 32.39 16.85 12.61
CA ALA A 290 31.98 15.78 13.53
C ALA A 290 32.93 15.70 14.73
N LEU A 291 34.25 15.78 14.49
CA LEU A 291 35.24 15.82 15.56
C LEU A 291 35.05 17.02 16.48
N LYS A 292 34.91 18.22 15.91
CA LYS A 292 34.64 19.44 16.70
C LYS A 292 33.42 19.26 17.60
N ILE A 293 32.34 18.67 17.09
CA ILE A 293 31.12 18.41 17.86
C ILE A 293 31.39 17.41 18.99
N ARG A 294 32.14 16.33 18.75
CA ARG A 294 32.50 15.34 19.78
C ARG A 294 33.33 15.97 20.91
N ILE A 295 34.43 16.66 20.58
CA ILE A 295 35.30 17.30 21.60
C ILE A 295 34.54 18.34 22.42
N LEU A 296 33.69 19.16 21.77
CA LEU A 296 32.86 20.12 22.49
C LEU A 296 31.86 19.43 23.44
N ASN A 297 31.27 18.30 23.04
CA ASN A 297 30.38 17.54 23.92
C ASN A 297 31.13 16.89 25.09
N ILE A 298 32.33 16.36 24.86
CA ILE A 298 33.19 15.80 25.92
C ILE A 298 33.60 16.90 26.91
N ALA A 299 34.06 18.04 26.41
CA ALA A 299 34.53 19.16 27.24
C ALA A 299 33.41 19.81 28.07
N SER A 300 32.17 19.81 27.56
CA SER A 300 30.99 20.34 28.25
C SER A 300 30.15 19.27 28.93
N PHE A 301 30.68 18.04 29.05
CA PHE A 301 29.92 16.94 29.61
C PHE A 301 29.58 17.20 31.07
N THR A 302 28.28 17.15 31.35
CA THR A 302 27.71 17.14 32.68
C THR A 302 26.72 15.98 32.71
N GLY A 303 26.70 15.22 33.81
CA GLY A 303 25.77 14.11 33.98
C GLY A 303 24.32 14.53 33.68
N GLU A 304 23.53 13.61 33.14
CA GLU A 304 22.16 13.95 32.72
C GLU A 304 21.26 14.24 33.93
N SER A 305 20.65 15.43 33.97
CA SER A 305 19.63 15.74 34.98
C SER A 305 18.31 15.03 34.65
N LYS A 306 17.58 14.59 35.69
CA LYS A 306 16.25 13.96 35.54
C LYS A 306 15.28 14.83 34.71
N ARG A 307 15.35 16.16 34.84
CA ARG A 307 14.54 17.11 34.07
C ARG A 307 14.84 17.05 32.56
N ARG A 308 16.11 16.91 32.17
CA ARG A 308 16.53 16.79 30.77
C ARG A 308 16.09 15.45 30.17
N GLN A 309 16.19 14.38 30.96
CA GLN A 309 15.70 13.06 30.57
C GLN A 309 14.19 13.08 30.32
N LEU A 310 13.41 13.68 31.24
CA LEU A 310 11.96 13.81 31.08
C LEU A 310 11.58 14.62 29.83
N LYS A 311 12.23 15.77 29.58
CA LYS A 311 12.03 16.55 28.35
C LYS A 311 12.30 15.73 27.10
N SER A 312 13.34 14.90 27.12
CA SER A 312 13.70 14.05 25.98
C SER A 312 12.66 12.96 25.73
N MET A 313 12.14 12.33 26.79
CA MET A 313 11.02 11.37 26.70
C MET A 313 9.78 12.01 26.10
N VAL A 314 9.41 13.22 26.53
CA VAL A 314 8.23 13.91 26.01
C VAL A 314 8.38 14.20 24.51
N VAL A 315 9.53 14.72 24.07
CA VAL A 315 9.78 14.96 22.64
C VAL A 315 9.70 13.65 21.84
N PHE A 316 10.30 12.56 22.33
CA PHE A 316 10.22 11.26 21.68
C PHE A 316 8.76 10.76 21.59
N ALA A 317 7.99 10.84 22.68
CA ALA A 317 6.60 10.41 22.72
C ALA A 317 5.73 11.19 21.72
N VAL A 318 5.90 12.52 21.63
CA VAL A 318 5.18 13.35 20.65
C VAL A 318 5.52 12.93 19.22
N LEU A 319 6.80 12.66 18.92
CA LEU A 319 7.19 12.18 17.59
C LEU A 319 6.68 10.77 17.29
N THR A 320 6.58 9.90 18.28
CA THR A 320 5.95 8.59 18.14
C THR A 320 4.48 8.73 17.79
N VAL A 321 3.73 9.61 18.47
CA VAL A 321 2.33 9.89 18.14
C VAL A 321 2.20 10.42 16.71
N PHE A 322 3.09 11.32 16.29
CA PHE A 322 3.13 11.80 14.91
C PHE A 322 3.33 10.66 13.90
N VAL A 323 4.26 9.73 14.16
CA VAL A 323 4.48 8.57 13.28
C VAL A 323 3.27 7.64 13.25
N ILE A 324 2.65 7.35 14.40
CA ILE A 324 1.44 6.52 14.47
C ILE A 324 0.27 7.16 13.72
N ALA A 325 0.13 8.49 13.81
CA ALA A 325 -0.90 9.24 13.09
C ALA A 325 -0.76 9.19 11.56
N GLN A 326 0.39 8.74 11.02
CA GLN A 326 0.57 8.53 9.59
C GLN A 326 -0.06 7.21 9.10
N PHE A 327 -0.33 6.23 9.97
CA PHE A 327 -0.81 4.91 9.56
C PHE A 327 -2.18 4.93 8.88
N PRO A 328 -3.19 5.69 9.36
CA PRO A 328 -4.50 5.74 8.70
C PRO A 328 -4.44 6.24 7.25
N PHE A 329 -3.50 7.13 6.92
CA PHE A 329 -3.34 7.62 5.55
C PHE A 329 -2.89 6.51 4.58
N LEU A 330 -2.15 5.51 5.06
CA LEU A 330 -1.70 4.37 4.25
C LEU A 330 -2.77 3.29 4.09
N THR A 331 -3.70 3.16 5.05
CA THR A 331 -4.78 2.15 5.03
C THR A 331 -6.06 2.67 4.39
N ALA A 332 -6.39 3.96 4.52
CA ALA A 332 -7.58 4.57 3.92
C ALA A 332 -7.58 4.44 2.39
N THR A 333 -6.41 4.43 1.75
CA THR A 333 -6.31 4.20 0.29
C THR A 333 -6.55 2.74 -0.13
N ALA A 334 -6.75 1.82 0.81
CA ALA A 334 -6.63 0.39 0.54
C ALA A 334 -7.72 -0.52 1.18
N VAL A 335 -8.62 -0.01 2.04
CA VAL A 335 -9.45 -0.90 2.88
C VAL A 335 -10.96 -0.66 2.87
N SER A 336 -11.54 0.53 2.71
CA SER A 336 -12.94 0.72 3.15
C SER A 336 -14.06 0.53 2.11
N THR A 337 -13.86 0.76 0.81
CA THR A 337 -15.00 0.82 -0.14
C THR A 337 -15.13 -0.35 -1.12
N GLU A 338 -14.17 -1.26 -1.18
CA GLU A 338 -14.11 -2.32 -2.21
C GLU A 338 -14.79 -3.64 -1.82
N ARG A 339 -15.22 -3.82 -0.55
CA ARG A 339 -15.88 -5.04 -0.09
C ARG A 339 -17.08 -4.75 0.79
N TYR A 340 -18.17 -5.47 0.55
CA TYR A 340 -19.40 -5.42 1.32
C TYR A 340 -19.32 -6.34 2.55
N GLN A 341 -19.93 -5.91 3.65
CA GLN A 341 -20.03 -6.70 4.88
C GLN A 341 -21.34 -7.49 4.83
N PHE A 342 -21.29 -8.67 4.21
CA PHE A 342 -22.45 -9.54 4.06
C PHE A 342 -22.63 -10.46 5.28
N ASP A 343 -23.86 -10.53 5.81
CA ASP A 343 -24.26 -11.53 6.79
C ASP A 343 -24.54 -12.87 6.08
N ASP A 344 -23.62 -13.82 6.21
CA ASP A 344 -23.71 -15.11 5.55
C ASP A 344 -24.39 -16.19 6.40
N SER A 345 -25.05 -15.82 7.50
CA SER A 345 -25.66 -16.79 8.43
C SER A 345 -26.68 -17.74 7.77
N GLN A 346 -27.29 -17.31 6.66
CA GLN A 346 -28.25 -18.11 5.87
C GLN A 346 -27.75 -18.47 4.47
N ALA A 347 -26.49 -18.21 4.15
CA ALA A 347 -25.93 -18.49 2.83
C ALA A 347 -25.37 -19.92 2.72
N ILE A 348 -25.81 -20.66 1.72
CA ILE A 348 -25.22 -21.95 1.33
C ILE A 348 -24.10 -21.68 0.33
N VAL A 349 -22.92 -22.26 0.57
CA VAL A 349 -21.81 -22.21 -0.39
C VAL A 349 -21.89 -23.42 -1.30
N GLU A 350 -22.11 -23.17 -2.59
CA GLU A 350 -22.21 -24.20 -3.63
C GLU A 350 -21.02 -24.12 -4.59
N ASP A 351 -20.59 -25.26 -5.12
CA ASP A 351 -19.51 -25.32 -6.11
C ASP A 351 -20.07 -25.36 -7.54
N TYR A 352 -20.03 -24.21 -8.20
CA TYR A 352 -20.39 -24.06 -9.62
C TYR A 352 -19.17 -23.97 -10.54
N SER A 353 -17.97 -24.34 -10.08
CA SER A 353 -16.72 -24.15 -10.82
C SER A 353 -16.71 -24.76 -12.23
N THR A 354 -17.42 -25.88 -12.44
CA THR A 354 -17.57 -26.53 -13.75
C THR A 354 -18.30 -25.64 -14.77
N HIS A 355 -19.28 -24.84 -14.33
CA HIS A 355 -20.02 -23.91 -15.19
C HIS A 355 -19.18 -22.71 -15.60
N PHE A 356 -18.21 -22.31 -14.77
CA PHE A 356 -17.35 -21.16 -15.06
C PHE A 356 -16.28 -21.47 -16.11
N ALA A 357 -16.01 -22.74 -16.46
CA ALA A 357 -15.08 -23.14 -17.52
C ALA A 357 -13.70 -22.44 -17.48
N GLY A 358 -13.19 -22.16 -16.28
CA GLY A 358 -11.92 -21.45 -16.07
C GLY A 358 -12.04 -19.93 -15.93
N ASN A 359 -13.21 -19.34 -16.18
CA ASN A 359 -13.48 -17.94 -15.91
C ASN A 359 -13.43 -17.64 -14.40
N GLU A 360 -12.81 -16.53 -14.07
CA GLU A 360 -12.56 -16.13 -12.69
C GLU A 360 -13.71 -15.26 -12.16
N GLY A 361 -14.69 -15.84 -11.44
CA GLY A 361 -15.88 -15.10 -11.03
C GLY A 361 -16.61 -15.61 -9.79
N SER A 362 -17.81 -15.10 -9.58
CA SER A 362 -18.77 -15.52 -8.54
C SER A 362 -20.19 -15.56 -9.08
N PHE A 363 -21.01 -16.41 -8.47
CA PHE A 363 -22.44 -16.49 -8.70
C PHE A 363 -23.16 -16.34 -7.37
N VAL A 364 -24.22 -15.55 -7.35
CA VAL A 364 -25.12 -15.40 -6.20
C VAL A 364 -26.54 -15.68 -6.69
N LEU A 365 -27.26 -16.51 -5.96
CA LEU A 365 -28.68 -16.80 -6.16
C LEU A 365 -29.41 -16.58 -4.84
N TYR A 366 -30.61 -16.02 -4.89
CA TYR A 366 -31.49 -15.89 -3.73
C TYR A 366 -32.89 -16.36 -4.10
N SER A 367 -33.47 -17.24 -3.28
CA SER A 367 -34.86 -17.71 -3.41
C SER A 367 -35.76 -16.91 -2.49
N LEU A 368 -36.83 -16.33 -3.05
CA LEU A 368 -37.78 -15.53 -2.29
C LEU A 368 -38.57 -16.36 -1.28
N ASN A 369 -38.98 -17.58 -1.66
CA ASN A 369 -39.79 -18.43 -0.80
C ASN A 369 -39.03 -19.03 0.37
N SER A 370 -37.79 -19.47 0.16
CA SER A 370 -36.99 -20.09 1.22
C SER A 370 -36.18 -19.09 2.02
N ASP A 371 -36.14 -17.81 1.60
CA ASP A 371 -35.33 -16.75 2.22
C ASP A 371 -33.87 -17.20 2.36
N GLN A 372 -33.28 -17.67 1.25
CA GLN A 372 -31.98 -18.33 1.26
C GLN A 372 -31.09 -17.90 0.11
N PHE A 373 -29.83 -17.58 0.45
CA PHE A 373 -28.77 -17.33 -0.52
C PHE A 373 -28.01 -18.61 -0.84
N GLU A 374 -27.67 -18.79 -2.12
CA GLU A 374 -26.64 -19.72 -2.59
C GLU A 374 -25.51 -18.93 -3.25
N ILE A 375 -24.27 -19.22 -2.87
CA ILE A 375 -23.10 -18.44 -3.30
C ILE A 375 -21.99 -19.36 -3.77
N TYR A 376 -21.52 -19.13 -4.99
CA TYR A 376 -20.25 -19.62 -5.46
C TYR A 376 -19.20 -18.51 -5.41
N ASN A 377 -18.03 -18.82 -4.83
CA ASN A 377 -16.91 -17.92 -4.61
C ASN A 377 -17.24 -16.68 -3.75
N LYS A 378 -17.41 -16.92 -2.44
CA LYS A 378 -17.75 -15.89 -1.44
C LYS A 378 -16.79 -14.69 -1.43
N GLU A 379 -15.51 -14.90 -1.66
CA GLU A 379 -14.52 -13.81 -1.64
C GLU A 379 -14.76 -12.79 -2.75
N LYS A 380 -15.17 -13.26 -3.93
CA LYS A 380 -15.55 -12.40 -5.06
C LYS A 380 -17.00 -11.90 -4.97
N SER A 381 -17.90 -12.66 -4.36
CA SER A 381 -19.32 -12.27 -4.25
C SER A 381 -19.55 -11.01 -3.41
N VAL A 382 -18.64 -10.73 -2.45
CA VAL A 382 -18.68 -9.52 -1.61
C VAL A 382 -17.78 -8.40 -2.13
N ARG A 383 -17.05 -8.62 -3.23
CA ARG A 383 -16.15 -7.61 -3.78
C ARG A 383 -16.92 -6.67 -4.72
N ARG A 384 -16.87 -5.38 -4.42
CA ARG A 384 -17.49 -4.34 -5.23
C ARG A 384 -16.66 -4.08 -6.49
N VAL A 385 -17.30 -4.12 -7.64
CA VAL A 385 -16.71 -3.73 -8.93
C VAL A 385 -17.66 -2.84 -9.73
N SER A 386 -17.18 -2.25 -10.81
CA SER A 386 -18.00 -1.36 -11.64
C SER A 386 -19.23 -2.11 -12.16
N PRO A 387 -20.46 -1.55 -12.05
CA PRO A 387 -21.68 -2.21 -12.49
C PRO A 387 -21.83 -2.20 -14.02
N ASN A 388 -21.18 -1.27 -14.72
CA ASN A 388 -21.31 -1.09 -16.17
C ASN A 388 -22.79 -1.01 -16.58
N SER A 389 -23.20 -1.65 -17.68
CA SER A 389 -24.58 -1.56 -18.18
C SER A 389 -25.65 -2.17 -17.26
N SER A 390 -25.29 -2.88 -16.18
CA SER A 390 -26.28 -3.34 -15.19
C SER A 390 -26.92 -2.18 -14.40
N TYR A 391 -26.23 -1.03 -14.31
CA TYR A 391 -26.74 0.17 -13.65
C TYR A 391 -27.96 0.79 -14.35
N LYS A 392 -28.13 0.51 -15.66
CA LYS A 392 -29.19 1.09 -16.51
C LYS A 392 -30.60 0.81 -15.99
N ILE A 393 -30.80 -0.30 -15.25
CA ILE A 393 -32.05 -0.62 -14.56
C ILE A 393 -32.46 0.53 -13.63
N TYR A 394 -31.51 1.04 -12.86
CA TYR A 394 -31.74 2.06 -11.85
C TYR A 394 -31.76 3.47 -12.43
N THR A 395 -31.00 3.74 -13.51
CA THR A 395 -31.15 4.98 -14.29
C THR A 395 -32.56 5.07 -14.89
N ALA A 396 -33.09 3.98 -15.44
CA ALA A 396 -34.44 3.94 -15.99
C ALA A 396 -35.50 4.23 -14.93
N LEU A 397 -35.42 3.56 -13.78
CA LEU A 397 -36.32 3.78 -12.65
C LEU A 397 -36.26 5.24 -12.16
N MET A 398 -35.07 5.79 -12.01
CA MET A 398 -34.87 7.18 -11.59
C MET A 398 -35.46 8.18 -12.58
N ALA A 399 -35.27 7.95 -13.88
CA ALA A 399 -35.79 8.82 -14.93
C ALA A 399 -37.32 8.86 -14.93
N LEU A 400 -37.97 7.71 -14.68
CA LEU A 400 -39.43 7.61 -14.53
C LEU A 400 -39.92 8.33 -13.26
N GLU A 401 -39.29 8.06 -12.11
CA GLU A 401 -39.66 8.67 -10.81
C GLU A 401 -39.59 10.20 -10.84
N LEU A 402 -38.59 10.76 -11.54
CA LEU A 402 -38.41 12.20 -11.68
C LEU A 402 -39.20 12.81 -12.84
N GLY A 403 -39.93 12.00 -13.63
CA GLY A 403 -40.69 12.44 -14.80
C GLY A 403 -39.82 12.99 -15.94
N VAL A 404 -38.57 12.52 -16.04
CA VAL A 404 -37.66 12.83 -17.17
C VAL A 404 -38.11 12.10 -18.44
N ILE A 405 -38.67 10.90 -18.25
CA ILE A 405 -39.36 10.10 -19.27
C ILE A 405 -40.67 9.54 -18.66
N GLY A 406 -41.61 9.16 -19.51
CA GLY A 406 -42.82 8.42 -19.13
C GLY A 406 -42.91 7.07 -19.84
N ARG A 407 -43.90 6.26 -19.46
CA ARG A 407 -44.17 4.95 -20.08
C ARG A 407 -44.37 5.04 -21.60
N ASP A 408 -45.17 6.02 -22.02
CA ASP A 408 -45.50 6.26 -23.44
C ASP A 408 -44.70 7.43 -24.04
N ASP A 409 -43.78 8.02 -23.27
CA ASP A 409 -42.98 9.20 -23.66
C ASP A 409 -41.53 9.02 -23.21
N SER A 410 -40.82 8.09 -23.86
CA SER A 410 -39.41 7.81 -23.60
C SER A 410 -38.53 7.97 -24.84
N TRP A 411 -39.03 8.58 -25.91
CA TRP A 411 -38.27 8.73 -27.16
C TRP A 411 -37.19 9.79 -27.01
N LEU A 412 -35.93 9.42 -27.31
CA LEU A 412 -34.80 10.34 -27.45
C LEU A 412 -34.28 10.29 -28.88
N GLU A 413 -34.16 11.47 -29.48
CA GLU A 413 -33.62 11.61 -30.83
C GLU A 413 -32.11 11.36 -30.82
N TRP A 414 -31.63 10.64 -31.84
CA TRP A 414 -30.19 10.43 -32.04
C TRP A 414 -29.51 11.73 -32.48
N ASP A 415 -28.37 12.03 -31.88
CA ASP A 415 -27.60 13.26 -32.12
C ASP A 415 -26.76 13.23 -33.41
N GLY A 416 -26.81 12.13 -34.16
CA GLY A 416 -26.06 11.93 -35.40
C GLY A 416 -24.62 11.44 -35.18
N VAL A 417 -24.22 11.14 -33.94
CA VAL A 417 -22.90 10.55 -33.66
C VAL A 417 -22.89 9.09 -34.08
N GLU A 418 -22.04 8.73 -35.05
CA GLU A 418 -21.90 7.35 -35.51
C GLU A 418 -21.19 6.47 -34.47
N TYR A 419 -21.82 5.35 -34.15
CA TYR A 419 -21.35 4.23 -33.35
C TYR A 419 -21.09 3.02 -34.25
N GLU A 420 -20.17 2.15 -33.85
CA GLU A 420 -19.85 0.93 -34.62
C GLU A 420 -21.01 -0.07 -34.66
N ASP A 421 -21.83 -0.07 -33.61
CA ASP A 421 -23.09 -0.80 -33.62
C ASP A 421 -24.16 0.03 -34.34
N GLU A 422 -24.65 -0.49 -35.47
CA GLU A 422 -25.71 0.12 -36.26
C GLU A 422 -26.99 0.32 -35.45
N ALA A 423 -27.27 -0.54 -34.46
CA ALA A 423 -28.47 -0.40 -33.62
C ALA A 423 -28.47 0.90 -32.78
N TRP A 424 -27.29 1.48 -32.51
CA TRP A 424 -27.15 2.72 -31.74
C TRP A 424 -27.31 3.99 -32.58
N ASN A 425 -27.28 3.87 -33.92
CA ASN A 425 -27.31 4.97 -34.89
C ASN A 425 -28.75 5.36 -35.28
N SER A 426 -29.64 5.40 -34.30
CA SER A 426 -31.06 5.77 -34.49
C SER A 426 -31.67 6.22 -33.16
N GLY A 427 -32.75 7.00 -33.22
CA GLY A 427 -33.50 7.39 -32.03
C GLY A 427 -34.04 6.17 -31.28
N GLN A 428 -34.17 6.29 -29.96
CA GLN A 428 -34.46 5.16 -29.07
C GLN A 428 -35.60 5.49 -28.12
N ASP A 429 -36.39 4.48 -27.77
CA ASP A 429 -37.20 4.49 -26.56
C ASP A 429 -36.50 3.71 -25.44
N LEU A 430 -37.07 3.73 -24.22
CA LEU A 430 -36.46 3.03 -23.08
C LEU A 430 -36.29 1.52 -23.34
N LYS A 431 -37.23 0.90 -24.07
CA LYS A 431 -37.22 -0.54 -24.34
C LYS A 431 -36.14 -0.91 -25.33
N SER A 432 -36.04 -0.20 -26.45
CA SER A 432 -35.00 -0.41 -27.46
C SER A 432 -33.62 -0.10 -26.88
N ALA A 433 -33.49 1.00 -26.12
CA ALA A 433 -32.25 1.37 -25.45
C ALA A 433 -31.80 0.33 -24.42
N MET A 434 -32.71 -0.24 -23.63
CA MET A 434 -32.34 -1.28 -22.66
C MET A 434 -31.92 -2.58 -23.36
N SER A 435 -32.69 -3.01 -24.36
CA SER A 435 -32.45 -4.25 -25.11
C SER A 435 -31.13 -4.22 -25.87
N GLN A 436 -30.82 -3.11 -26.55
CA GLN A 436 -29.57 -2.92 -27.29
C GLN A 436 -28.48 -2.28 -26.42
N SER A 437 -28.74 -2.12 -25.12
CA SER A 437 -27.82 -1.55 -24.15
C SER A 437 -27.19 -0.22 -24.62
N VAL A 438 -27.99 0.65 -25.24
CA VAL A 438 -27.55 1.90 -25.90
C VAL A 438 -27.04 2.90 -24.86
N THR A 439 -25.72 3.03 -24.72
CA THR A 439 -25.13 3.81 -23.61
C THR A 439 -25.43 5.30 -23.69
N TRP A 440 -25.45 5.89 -24.89
CA TRP A 440 -25.71 7.34 -25.04
C TRP A 440 -27.10 7.74 -24.52
N TYR A 441 -28.10 6.87 -24.67
CA TYR A 441 -29.46 7.11 -24.19
C TYR A 441 -29.47 7.29 -22.66
N PHE A 442 -28.78 6.42 -21.93
CA PHE A 442 -28.70 6.49 -20.46
C PHE A 442 -27.78 7.61 -19.97
N GLN A 443 -26.77 7.98 -20.74
CA GLN A 443 -25.95 9.18 -20.46
C GLN A 443 -26.78 10.45 -20.63
N GLU A 444 -27.61 10.54 -21.67
CA GLU A 444 -28.53 11.67 -21.86
C GLU A 444 -29.58 11.74 -20.73
N LEU A 445 -30.12 10.60 -20.26
CA LEU A 445 -30.98 10.59 -19.07
C LEU A 445 -30.27 11.16 -17.84
N ASP A 446 -29.02 10.76 -17.62
CA ASP A 446 -28.17 11.27 -16.54
C ASP A 446 -27.97 12.78 -16.60
N GLU A 447 -27.71 13.29 -17.80
CA GLU A 447 -27.60 14.71 -18.04
C GLU A 447 -28.89 15.44 -17.71
N ARG A 448 -30.06 14.87 -18.02
CA ARG A 448 -31.36 15.47 -17.69
C ARG A 448 -31.67 15.40 -16.19
N ILE A 449 -31.36 14.27 -15.54
CA ILE A 449 -31.56 14.04 -14.11
C ILE A 449 -30.67 14.97 -13.27
N LYS A 450 -29.44 15.24 -13.70
CA LYS A 450 -28.38 16.01 -13.01
C LYS A 450 -27.80 15.28 -11.80
N GLN A 451 -26.49 15.46 -11.60
CA GLN A 451 -25.68 14.78 -10.57
C GLN A 451 -26.25 14.83 -9.14
N ARG A 452 -26.88 15.93 -8.73
CA ARG A 452 -27.45 16.06 -7.37
C ARG A 452 -28.59 15.07 -7.14
N ASN A 453 -29.48 14.90 -8.12
CA ASN A 453 -30.60 13.98 -8.03
C ASN A 453 -30.11 12.53 -8.10
N ILE A 454 -29.13 12.26 -8.98
CA ILE A 454 -28.45 10.96 -9.05
C ILE A 454 -27.86 10.57 -7.69
N GLN A 455 -27.11 11.48 -7.04
CA GLN A 455 -26.54 11.20 -5.72
C GLN A 455 -27.62 10.91 -4.68
N SER A 456 -28.73 11.65 -4.70
CA SER A 456 -29.87 11.42 -3.80
C SER A 456 -30.47 10.04 -4.01
N PHE A 457 -30.67 9.65 -5.27
CA PHE A 457 -31.25 8.35 -5.63
C PHE A 457 -30.32 7.19 -5.28
N VAL A 458 -29.03 7.30 -5.62
CA VAL A 458 -28.00 6.32 -5.23
C VAL A 458 -27.91 6.14 -3.72
N ASN A 459 -28.11 7.22 -2.95
CA ASN A 459 -28.19 7.13 -1.49
C ASN A 459 -29.46 6.42 -1.01
N GLN A 460 -30.61 6.69 -1.65
CA GLN A 460 -31.90 6.05 -1.35
C GLN A 460 -31.87 4.54 -1.64
N LEU A 461 -31.28 4.13 -2.76
CA LEU A 461 -31.10 2.73 -3.13
C LEU A 461 -30.12 1.96 -2.23
N ASP A 462 -29.34 2.66 -1.40
CA ASP A 462 -28.14 2.10 -0.77
C ASP A 462 -27.16 1.47 -1.79
N TYR A 463 -26.97 2.10 -2.96
CA TYR A 463 -26.26 1.48 -4.08
C TYR A 463 -24.74 1.39 -3.83
N GLY A 464 -24.28 0.23 -3.38
CA GLY A 464 -22.87 -0.12 -3.31
C GLY A 464 -22.02 0.90 -2.53
N ASN A 465 -20.95 1.40 -3.15
CA ASN A 465 -20.08 2.42 -2.55
C ASN A 465 -20.59 3.87 -2.69
N LYS A 466 -21.68 4.09 -3.44
CA LYS A 466 -22.32 5.40 -3.67
C LYS A 466 -21.41 6.49 -4.25
N ASP A 467 -20.27 6.11 -4.84
CA ASP A 467 -19.24 7.04 -5.27
C ASP A 467 -19.45 7.49 -6.73
N LEU A 468 -19.85 8.75 -6.90
CA LEU A 468 -20.06 9.38 -8.21
C LEU A 468 -18.90 10.30 -8.63
N SER A 469 -17.73 10.18 -7.99
CA SER A 469 -16.57 11.05 -8.24
C SER A 469 -15.96 10.89 -9.64
N GLY A 470 -16.29 9.81 -10.36
CA GLY A 470 -15.95 9.56 -11.75
C GLY A 470 -16.57 10.55 -12.76
N GLY A 471 -17.48 11.41 -12.32
CA GLY A 471 -18.10 12.43 -13.16
C GLY A 471 -19.33 11.94 -13.90
N LEU A 472 -20.18 12.91 -14.26
CA LEU A 472 -21.46 12.67 -14.95
C LEU A 472 -21.22 11.88 -16.24
N ASN A 473 -22.12 10.94 -16.55
CA ASN A 473 -22.08 10.03 -17.72
C ASN A 473 -21.02 8.91 -17.69
N HIS A 474 -20.09 8.89 -16.73
CA HIS A 474 -18.97 7.93 -16.73
C HIS A 474 -18.80 7.16 -15.41
N TYR A 475 -19.40 7.62 -14.32
CA TYR A 475 -19.16 7.06 -12.98
C TYR A 475 -19.50 5.57 -12.85
N TRP A 476 -20.39 5.02 -13.68
CA TRP A 476 -20.74 3.58 -13.71
C TRP A 476 -20.00 2.75 -14.77
N LEU A 477 -19.18 3.37 -15.64
CA LEU A 477 -18.44 2.71 -16.72
C LEU A 477 -16.97 2.58 -16.33
N GLU A 478 -16.59 1.42 -15.79
CA GLU A 478 -15.24 1.15 -15.28
C GLU A 478 -14.63 2.31 -14.49
N SER A 479 -15.42 2.87 -13.56
CA SER A 479 -15.12 4.12 -12.85
C SER A 479 -15.39 4.01 -11.33
N SER A 480 -15.83 5.09 -10.70
CA SER A 480 -15.91 5.26 -9.25
C SER A 480 -17.02 4.44 -8.60
N LEU A 481 -18.19 4.32 -9.24
CA LEU A 481 -19.33 3.62 -8.67
C LEU A 481 -19.09 2.13 -8.74
N LYS A 482 -19.24 1.45 -7.60
CA LYS A 482 -19.01 0.00 -7.49
C LYS A 482 -20.05 -0.65 -6.60
N ILE A 483 -20.43 -1.87 -6.95
CA ILE A 483 -21.39 -2.72 -6.23
C ILE A 483 -20.93 -4.17 -6.31
N SER A 484 -21.17 -4.97 -5.27
CA SER A 484 -20.81 -6.39 -5.25
C SER A 484 -21.93 -7.29 -5.79
N PRO A 485 -21.63 -8.53 -6.21
CA PRO A 485 -22.65 -9.48 -6.66
C PRO A 485 -23.76 -9.73 -5.64
N VAL A 486 -23.44 -9.80 -4.36
CA VAL A 486 -24.45 -9.95 -3.30
C VAL A 486 -25.34 -8.72 -3.21
N GLU A 487 -24.76 -7.52 -3.20
CA GLU A 487 -25.53 -6.27 -3.16
C GLU A 487 -26.44 -6.11 -4.40
N GLN A 488 -26.02 -6.60 -5.57
CA GLN A 488 -26.88 -6.62 -6.77
C GLN A 488 -28.14 -7.48 -6.54
N VAL A 489 -27.99 -8.65 -5.90
CA VAL A 489 -29.12 -9.53 -5.59
C VAL A 489 -30.05 -8.92 -4.53
N GLU A 490 -29.49 -8.37 -3.45
CA GLU A 490 -30.25 -7.67 -2.41
C GLU A 490 -31.03 -6.48 -2.99
N LEU A 491 -30.40 -5.72 -3.88
CA LEU A 491 -31.02 -4.57 -4.53
C LEU A 491 -32.09 -4.97 -5.55
N LEU A 492 -31.88 -6.05 -6.31
CA LEU A 492 -32.90 -6.61 -7.20
C LEU A 492 -34.11 -7.12 -6.42
N HIS A 493 -33.89 -7.78 -5.29
CA HIS A 493 -34.96 -8.20 -4.37
C HIS A 493 -35.75 -6.99 -3.85
N SER A 494 -35.05 -5.94 -3.41
CA SER A 494 -35.67 -4.70 -2.91
C SER A 494 -36.45 -3.96 -4.00
N PHE A 495 -35.91 -3.93 -5.23
CA PHE A 495 -36.56 -3.39 -6.42
C PHE A 495 -37.84 -4.16 -6.75
N TYR A 496 -37.76 -5.50 -6.80
CA TYR A 496 -38.89 -6.35 -7.16
C TYR A 496 -40.03 -6.32 -6.14
N THR A 497 -39.69 -6.31 -4.85
CA THR A 497 -40.67 -6.23 -3.75
C THR A 497 -41.10 -4.80 -3.43
N ASN A 498 -40.57 -3.82 -4.17
CA ASN A 498 -40.81 -2.39 -4.00
C ASN A 498 -40.60 -1.88 -2.56
N GLN A 499 -39.59 -2.39 -1.85
CA GLN A 499 -39.27 -2.00 -0.47
C GLN A 499 -38.79 -0.54 -0.31
N LEU A 500 -38.50 0.12 -1.43
CA LEU A 500 -37.99 1.48 -1.49
C LEU A 500 -39.08 2.53 -1.78
N ASP A 501 -40.35 2.11 -1.76
CA ASP A 501 -41.56 2.92 -1.92
C ASP A 501 -41.59 3.77 -3.21
N PHE A 502 -41.13 3.20 -4.33
CA PHE A 502 -41.28 3.82 -5.65
C PHE A 502 -42.70 3.64 -6.18
N LYS A 503 -43.09 4.40 -7.21
CA LYS A 503 -44.40 4.20 -7.83
C LYS A 503 -44.45 2.82 -8.47
N GLU A 504 -45.46 2.03 -8.09
CA GLU A 504 -45.63 0.66 -8.55
C GLU A 504 -45.65 0.56 -10.08
N GLU A 505 -46.29 1.52 -10.76
CA GLU A 505 -46.35 1.59 -12.22
C GLU A 505 -44.96 1.73 -12.88
N HIS A 506 -44.01 2.41 -12.22
CA HIS A 506 -42.65 2.56 -12.70
C HIS A 506 -41.84 1.29 -12.48
N VAL A 507 -41.96 0.66 -11.31
CA VAL A 507 -41.30 -0.62 -11.02
C VAL A 507 -41.76 -1.69 -12.02
N GLN A 508 -43.07 -1.83 -12.25
CA GLN A 508 -43.61 -2.78 -13.22
C GLN A 508 -43.14 -2.48 -14.64
N PHE A 509 -43.09 -1.21 -15.05
CA PHE A 509 -42.59 -0.85 -16.38
C PHE A 509 -41.09 -1.19 -16.56
N VAL A 510 -40.25 -0.95 -15.55
CA VAL A 510 -38.84 -1.35 -15.60
C VAL A 510 -38.71 -2.87 -15.66
N LYS A 511 -39.53 -3.63 -14.91
CA LYS A 511 -39.59 -5.10 -15.03
C LYS A 511 -39.95 -5.54 -16.45
N GLU A 512 -40.97 -4.95 -17.06
CA GLU A 512 -41.36 -5.24 -18.45
C GLU A 512 -40.23 -4.98 -19.44
N VAL A 513 -39.49 -3.88 -19.25
CA VAL A 513 -38.33 -3.51 -20.10
C VAL A 513 -37.15 -4.47 -19.91
N MET A 514 -37.00 -5.09 -18.74
CA MET A 514 -35.97 -6.10 -18.45
C MET A 514 -36.31 -7.51 -18.94
N LYS A 515 -37.54 -7.77 -19.40
CA LYS A 515 -37.99 -9.10 -19.81
C LYS A 515 -37.22 -9.59 -21.04
N LEU A 516 -36.56 -10.74 -20.92
CA LEU A 516 -35.74 -11.33 -21.98
C LEU A 516 -36.51 -12.45 -22.71
N GLU A 517 -36.98 -13.44 -21.97
CA GLU A 517 -37.59 -14.64 -22.52
C GLU A 517 -38.62 -15.23 -21.55
N GLN A 518 -39.61 -15.94 -22.08
CA GLN A 518 -40.57 -16.72 -21.31
C GLN A 518 -40.67 -18.13 -21.90
N ASN A 519 -40.46 -19.14 -21.06
CA ASN A 519 -40.54 -20.55 -21.43
C ASN A 519 -41.55 -21.30 -20.54
N GLN A 520 -41.59 -22.64 -20.63
CA GLN A 520 -42.54 -23.45 -19.85
C GLN A 520 -42.26 -23.47 -18.34
N LYS A 521 -41.02 -23.17 -17.91
CA LYS A 521 -40.62 -23.19 -16.49
C LYS A 521 -40.77 -21.83 -15.81
N GLY A 522 -40.60 -20.74 -16.56
CA GLY A 522 -40.69 -19.40 -16.00
C GLY A 522 -40.40 -18.28 -17.01
N THR A 523 -40.39 -17.06 -16.48
CA THR A 523 -40.02 -15.85 -17.22
C THR A 523 -38.69 -15.31 -16.71
N LEU A 524 -37.73 -15.13 -17.62
CA LEU A 524 -36.42 -14.58 -17.35
C LEU A 524 -36.39 -13.07 -17.59
N TYR A 525 -35.93 -12.35 -16.58
CA TYR A 525 -35.67 -10.92 -16.62
C TYR A 525 -34.20 -10.69 -16.30
N GLY A 526 -33.54 -9.78 -17.01
CA GLY A 526 -32.15 -9.49 -16.68
C GLY A 526 -31.49 -8.43 -17.52
N LYS A 527 -30.27 -8.08 -17.12
CA LYS A 527 -29.43 -7.13 -17.81
C LYS A 527 -27.96 -7.54 -17.76
N THR A 528 -27.31 -7.47 -18.93
CA THR A 528 -25.86 -7.61 -19.07
C THR A 528 -25.12 -6.33 -18.74
N GLY A 529 -23.85 -6.48 -18.34
CA GLY A 529 -22.90 -5.39 -18.25
C GLY A 529 -21.50 -5.83 -18.62
N THR A 530 -20.83 -5.05 -19.48
CA THR A 530 -19.46 -5.33 -19.91
C THR A 530 -18.58 -4.11 -19.74
N GLY A 531 -17.52 -4.29 -18.96
CA GLY A 531 -16.47 -3.31 -18.74
C GLY A 531 -15.32 -3.58 -19.68
N ILE A 532 -15.12 -2.69 -20.65
CA ILE A 532 -14.02 -2.76 -21.61
C ILE A 532 -12.99 -1.70 -21.22
N VAL A 533 -11.74 -2.11 -21.05
CA VAL A 533 -10.61 -1.21 -20.77
C VAL A 533 -9.53 -1.43 -21.81
N ASN A 534 -9.15 -0.36 -22.51
CA ASN A 534 -8.16 -0.43 -23.59
C ASN A 534 -8.47 -1.50 -24.64
N GLY A 535 -9.75 -1.70 -24.99
CA GLY A 535 -10.20 -2.68 -25.97
C GLY A 535 -10.35 -4.12 -25.46
N HIS A 536 -9.99 -4.40 -24.19
CA HIS A 536 -10.13 -5.73 -23.59
C HIS A 536 -11.33 -5.80 -22.65
N ALA A 537 -12.14 -6.85 -22.76
CA ALA A 537 -13.28 -7.06 -21.88
C ALA A 537 -12.81 -7.69 -20.56
N ILE A 538 -12.83 -6.91 -19.47
CA ILE A 538 -12.23 -7.31 -18.20
C ILE A 538 -13.23 -7.60 -17.08
N ASN A 539 -14.50 -7.20 -17.26
CA ASN A 539 -15.52 -7.25 -16.22
C ASN A 539 -16.91 -7.51 -16.84
N GLY A 540 -17.39 -8.74 -16.69
CA GLY A 540 -18.66 -9.20 -17.24
C GLY A 540 -19.71 -9.40 -16.15
N TRP A 541 -20.93 -8.94 -16.40
CA TRP A 541 -22.09 -9.04 -15.53
C TRP A 541 -23.28 -9.64 -16.25
N PHE A 542 -24.02 -10.49 -15.54
CA PHE A 542 -25.42 -10.75 -15.84
C PHE A 542 -26.19 -10.81 -14.51
N ILE A 543 -27.17 -9.94 -14.37
CA ILE A 543 -28.00 -9.84 -13.16
C ILE A 543 -29.47 -9.86 -13.55
N GLY A 544 -30.33 -10.35 -12.66
CA GLY A 544 -31.75 -10.42 -12.95
C GLY A 544 -32.52 -11.33 -11.99
N PHE A 545 -33.69 -11.76 -12.45
CA PHE A 545 -34.52 -12.70 -11.72
C PHE A 545 -35.34 -13.60 -12.65
N VAL A 546 -35.75 -14.76 -12.15
CA VAL A 546 -36.64 -15.71 -12.83
C VAL A 546 -37.91 -15.84 -12.00
N GLU A 547 -39.05 -15.52 -12.61
CA GLU A 547 -40.37 -15.79 -12.04
C GLU A 547 -40.85 -17.17 -12.51
N THR A 548 -41.01 -18.11 -11.59
CA THR A 548 -41.58 -19.44 -11.84
C THR A 548 -43.02 -19.50 -11.29
N GLU A 549 -43.72 -20.61 -11.50
CA GLU A 549 -45.06 -20.79 -10.91
C GLU A 549 -45.04 -20.81 -9.37
N THR A 550 -43.94 -21.25 -8.78
CA THR A 550 -43.86 -21.50 -7.34
C THR A 550 -43.02 -20.48 -6.61
N ASP A 551 -41.97 -19.92 -7.21
CA ASP A 551 -40.96 -19.09 -6.56
C ASP A 551 -40.38 -18.01 -7.49
N THR A 552 -39.71 -17.02 -6.91
CA THR A 552 -38.91 -16.02 -7.63
C THR A 552 -37.45 -16.13 -7.20
N TYR A 553 -36.56 -16.31 -8.18
CA TYR A 553 -35.13 -16.45 -7.95
C TYR A 553 -34.38 -15.23 -8.46
N PHE A 554 -33.62 -14.57 -7.59
CA PHE A 554 -32.78 -13.41 -7.93
C PHE A 554 -31.34 -13.87 -8.10
N PHE A 555 -30.64 -13.37 -9.12
CA PHE A 555 -29.27 -13.80 -9.37
C PHE A 555 -28.35 -12.66 -9.78
N ALA A 556 -27.05 -12.87 -9.53
CA ALA A 556 -25.98 -12.07 -10.09
C ALA A 556 -24.74 -12.93 -10.37
N THR A 557 -24.30 -12.91 -11.62
CA THR A 557 -23.01 -13.47 -12.06
C THR A 557 -22.06 -12.34 -12.38
N ASN A 558 -20.86 -12.41 -11.81
CA ASN A 558 -19.75 -11.54 -12.20
C ASN A 558 -18.52 -12.36 -12.56
N ILE A 559 -17.87 -12.02 -13.68
CA ILE A 559 -16.59 -12.58 -14.11
C ILE A 559 -15.56 -11.46 -14.31
N GLN A 560 -14.33 -11.71 -13.86
CA GLN A 560 -13.21 -10.77 -13.95
C GLN A 560 -11.96 -11.50 -14.46
N GLN A 561 -11.42 -11.05 -15.59
CA GLN A 561 -10.19 -11.62 -16.18
C GLN A 561 -9.49 -10.58 -17.06
N GLN A 562 -8.33 -10.94 -17.61
CA GLN A 562 -7.52 -10.01 -18.41
C GLN A 562 -8.16 -9.68 -19.77
N ASP A 563 -8.96 -10.59 -20.32
CA ASP A 563 -9.74 -10.37 -21.54
C ASP A 563 -10.88 -11.39 -21.62
N HIS A 564 -11.85 -11.18 -22.50
CA HIS A 564 -13.03 -12.02 -22.71
C HIS A 564 -14.01 -12.15 -21.53
N ALA A 565 -13.96 -11.24 -20.55
CA ALA A 565 -14.98 -11.14 -19.50
C ALA A 565 -16.21 -10.35 -20.01
N TYR A 566 -16.98 -10.98 -20.89
CA TYR A 566 -18.20 -10.41 -21.46
C TYR A 566 -19.43 -10.68 -20.58
N GLY A 567 -20.42 -9.79 -20.65
CA GLY A 567 -21.74 -9.97 -20.05
C GLY A 567 -22.50 -11.14 -20.69
N SER A 568 -22.29 -11.39 -21.99
CA SER A 568 -22.82 -12.59 -22.67
C SER A 568 -22.27 -13.88 -22.07
N THR A 569 -20.97 -13.94 -21.79
CA THR A 569 -20.34 -15.08 -21.10
C THR A 569 -20.89 -15.24 -19.68
N ALA A 570 -21.07 -14.14 -18.94
CA ALA A 570 -21.71 -14.19 -17.62
C ALA A 570 -23.16 -14.72 -17.72
N ALA A 571 -23.91 -14.37 -18.76
CA ALA A 571 -25.26 -14.86 -18.99
C ALA A 571 -25.29 -16.36 -19.33
N GLU A 572 -24.38 -16.84 -20.18
CA GLU A 572 -24.23 -18.27 -20.50
C GLU A 572 -23.94 -19.10 -19.25
N ILE A 573 -23.01 -18.64 -18.40
CA ILE A 573 -22.72 -19.27 -17.11
C ILE A 573 -23.98 -19.32 -16.23
N THR A 574 -24.70 -18.19 -16.13
CA THR A 574 -25.92 -18.09 -15.33
C THR A 574 -26.97 -19.07 -15.82
N LEU A 575 -27.26 -19.10 -17.12
CA LEU A 575 -28.25 -20.00 -17.69
C LEU A 575 -27.87 -21.47 -17.49
N SER A 576 -26.59 -21.79 -17.62
CA SER A 576 -26.09 -23.15 -17.38
C SER A 576 -26.37 -23.60 -15.94
N ILE A 577 -26.17 -22.70 -14.95
CA ILE A 577 -26.46 -22.97 -13.54
C ILE A 577 -27.98 -23.04 -13.29
N LEU A 578 -28.77 -22.09 -13.79
CA LEU A 578 -30.22 -22.10 -13.62
C LEU A 578 -30.87 -23.33 -14.24
N SER A 579 -30.37 -23.78 -15.41
CA SER A 579 -30.83 -24.99 -16.09
C SER A 579 -30.46 -26.26 -15.32
N SER A 580 -29.24 -26.35 -14.77
CA SER A 580 -28.82 -27.50 -13.96
C SER A 580 -29.62 -27.64 -12.67
N LYS A 581 -30.10 -26.52 -12.12
CA LYS A 581 -31.02 -26.48 -10.97
C LYS A 581 -32.49 -26.69 -11.33
N GLY A 582 -32.83 -26.76 -12.62
CA GLY A 582 -34.21 -26.90 -13.08
C GLY A 582 -35.07 -25.64 -12.91
N ILE A 583 -34.46 -24.48 -12.65
CA ILE A 583 -35.15 -23.19 -12.47
C ILE A 583 -35.56 -22.57 -13.81
N TYR A 584 -34.70 -22.72 -14.83
CA TYR A 584 -34.89 -22.14 -16.17
C TYR A 584 -34.81 -23.19 -17.29
#